data_AF-A0A7S1FIN1-F1
#
_entry.id   AF-A0A7S1FIN1-F1
#
_cell.length_a   1.000
_cell.length_b   1.000
_cell.length_c   1.000
_cell.angle_alpha   90.00
_cell.angle_beta   90.00
_cell.angle_gamma   90.00
#
_symmetry.space_group_name_H-M   'P 1'
#
loop_
_entity.id
_entity.type
_entity.pdbx_description
1 polymer ?
#
loop_
_entity_poly.entity_id
_entity_poly.type
_entity_poly.pdbx_seq_one_letter_code
_entity_poly.pdbx_strand_id
1 'polypeptide(L)'
;YLAALMNTAGTICSVLFISIVISAIMPLVLYEHPGSTGWSVRSQPSILVTSSEFALLLMVTSVAFVLLIIPFLTTIVYATFMYPRFVANSSKHRNLLAFRFLFFRYNPNRHYYGVLTMTKSLTLCMVPVLVQDDPTTQLIVIS
;
A
#
# COMPACT_ATOMS: atom_id res chain seq x y z
N TYR A 1 -27.12 -0.88 9.24
CA TYR A 1 -26.75 -1.37 7.90
C TYR A 1 -25.54 -0.65 7.30
N LEU A 2 -25.54 0.69 7.19
CA LEU A 2 -24.42 1.45 6.59
C LEU A 2 -23.05 1.14 7.22
N ALA A 3 -22.95 1.12 8.55
CA ALA A 3 -21.69 0.84 9.25
C ALA A 3 -21.16 -0.58 8.99
N ALA A 4 -22.05 -1.58 8.86
CA ALA A 4 -21.66 -2.95 8.56
C ALA A 4 -21.15 -3.07 7.11
N LEU A 5 -21.78 -2.38 6.16
CA LEU A 5 -21.31 -2.31 4.77
C LEU A 5 -19.92 -1.67 4.68
N MET A 6 -19.71 -0.54 5.36
CA MET A 6 -18.40 0.13 5.41
C MET A 6 -17.32 -0.77 6.03
N ASN A 7 -17.69 -1.53 7.05
CA ASN A 7 -16.79 -2.48 7.70
C ASN A 7 -16.38 -3.62 6.76
N THR A 8 -17.34 -4.24 6.07
CA THR A 8 -17.06 -5.33 5.13
C THR A 8 -16.25 -4.83 3.94
N ALA A 9 -16.62 -3.68 3.38
CA ALA A 9 -15.87 -3.05 2.29
C ALA A 9 -14.43 -2.71 2.72
N GLY A 10 -14.25 -2.11 3.91
CA GLY A 10 -12.93 -1.83 4.47
C GLY A 10 -12.09 -3.08 4.70
N THR A 11 -12.71 -4.19 5.11
CA THR A 11 -12.03 -5.49 5.26
C THR A 11 -11.53 -6.02 3.92
N ILE A 12 -12.40 -6.02 2.90
CA ILE A 12 -12.05 -6.48 1.55
C ILE A 12 -10.93 -5.61 0.98
N CYS A 13 -11.05 -4.28 1.07
CA CYS A 13 -10.01 -3.35 0.65
C CYS A 13 -8.70 -3.59 1.39
N SER A 14 -8.72 -3.83 2.71
CA SER A 14 -7.50 -4.09 3.50
C SER A 14 -6.78 -5.36 3.06
N VAL A 15 -7.53 -6.42 2.73
CA VAL A 15 -6.97 -7.69 2.27
C VAL A 15 -6.36 -7.54 0.87
N LEU A 16 -7.07 -6.86 -0.03
CA LEU A 16 -6.61 -6.67 -1.41
C LEU A 16 -5.53 -5.58 -1.53
N PHE A 17 -5.40 -4.69 -0.54
CA PHE A 17 -4.52 -3.54 -0.58
C PHE A 17 -3.06 -3.91 -0.91
N ILE A 18 -2.51 -4.91 -0.22
CA ILE A 18 -1.12 -5.34 -0.45
C ILE A 18 -0.95 -5.87 -1.88
N SER A 19 -1.89 -6.67 -2.37
CA SER A 19 -1.86 -7.19 -3.74
C SER A 19 -1.95 -6.07 -4.78
N ILE A 20 -2.80 -5.06 -4.54
CA ILE A 20 -2.91 -3.88 -5.41
C ILE A 20 -1.61 -3.08 -5.43
N VAL A 21 -1.01 -2.86 -4.25
CA VAL A 21 0.27 -2.14 -4.11
C VAL A 21 1.39 -2.89 -4.85
N ILE A 22 1.52 -4.20 -4.66
CA ILE A 22 2.52 -5.02 -5.36
C ILE A 22 2.32 -4.94 -6.88
N SER A 23 1.09 -5.13 -7.36
CA SER A 23 0.78 -5.05 -8.80
C SER A 23 1.05 -3.68 -9.40
N ALA A 24 0.82 -2.60 -8.65
CA ALA A 24 1.13 -1.25 -9.08
C ALA A 24 2.64 -0.97 -9.10
N ILE A 25 3.40 -1.60 -8.20
CA ILE A 25 4.84 -1.37 -8.07
C ILE A 25 5.67 -2.24 -9.04
N MET A 26 5.22 -3.45 -9.35
CA MET A 26 5.92 -4.40 -10.25
C MET A 26 6.44 -3.77 -11.56
N PRO A 27 5.67 -2.94 -12.29
CA PRO A 27 6.13 -2.33 -13.54
C PRO A 27 7.21 -1.27 -13.36
N LEU A 28 7.41 -0.76 -12.14
CA LEU A 28 8.46 0.22 -11.81
C LEU A 28 9.80 -0.43 -11.48
N VAL A 29 9.86 -1.76 -11.37
CA VAL A 29 11.09 -2.50 -11.13
C VAL A 29 11.82 -2.63 -12.45
N LEU A 30 12.90 -1.88 -12.63
CA LEU A 30 13.71 -1.88 -13.83
C LEU A 30 14.92 -2.79 -13.67
N TYR A 31 15.49 -3.21 -14.79
CA TYR A 31 16.81 -3.82 -14.82
C TYR A 31 17.59 -3.31 -16.03
N GLU A 32 18.89 -3.21 -15.86
CA GLU A 32 19.81 -2.85 -16.94
C GLU A 32 20.21 -4.10 -17.73
N HIS A 33 20.22 -3.99 -19.06
CA HIS A 33 20.74 -5.05 -19.92
C HIS A 33 22.27 -5.05 -19.94
N PRO A 34 22.94 -6.22 -19.86
CA PRO A 34 24.39 -6.29 -20.02
C PRO A 34 24.78 -5.88 -21.45
N GLY A 35 25.29 -4.66 -21.61
CA GLY A 35 25.67 -4.09 -22.92
C GLY A 35 25.29 -2.63 -23.17
N SER A 36 24.90 -1.87 -22.13
CA SER A 36 24.60 -0.42 -22.16
C SER A 36 23.49 0.04 -23.12
N THR A 37 22.62 -0.86 -23.58
CA THR A 37 21.56 -0.58 -24.57
C THR A 37 20.21 -0.19 -23.95
N GLY A 38 20.17 0.11 -22.64
CA GLY A 38 19.02 0.71 -21.97
C GLY A 38 18.44 -0.12 -20.82
N TRP A 39 17.32 0.38 -20.29
CA TRP A 39 16.60 -0.17 -19.15
C TRP A 39 15.29 -0.80 -19.62
N SER A 40 14.96 -1.98 -19.11
CA SER A 40 13.68 -2.65 -19.33
C SER A 40 12.95 -2.93 -18.03
N VAL A 41 11.63 -3.05 -18.11
CA VAL A 41 10.80 -3.49 -16.97
C VAL A 41 11.07 -4.96 -16.68
N ARG A 42 11.39 -5.30 -15.42
CA ARG A 42 11.74 -6.67 -14.99
C ARG A 42 10.60 -7.66 -15.17
N SER A 43 9.37 -7.24 -14.88
CA SER A 43 8.18 -8.10 -15.03
C SER A 43 7.80 -8.34 -16.50
N GLN A 44 8.18 -7.43 -17.40
CA GLN A 44 7.87 -7.52 -18.82
C GLN A 44 9.04 -6.96 -19.66
N PRO A 45 10.02 -7.81 -20.00
CA PRO A 45 11.28 -7.36 -20.60
C PRO A 45 11.12 -6.77 -22.01
N SER A 46 9.97 -7.00 -22.66
CA SER A 46 9.63 -6.38 -23.95
C SER A 46 9.37 -4.87 -23.86
N ILE A 47 9.09 -4.33 -22.67
CA ILE A 47 8.83 -2.90 -22.48
C ILE A 47 10.13 -2.20 -22.09
N LEU A 48 10.61 -1.35 -22.99
CA LEU A 48 11.75 -0.46 -22.77
C LEU A 48 11.30 0.82 -22.06
N VAL A 49 12.14 1.37 -21.19
CA VAL A 49 11.85 2.64 -20.49
C VAL A 49 11.63 3.81 -21.46
N THR A 50 12.26 3.78 -22.62
CA THR A 50 12.11 4.80 -23.69
C THR A 50 10.82 4.65 -24.51
N SER A 51 10.03 3.59 -24.29
CA SER A 51 8.80 3.33 -25.03
C SER A 51 7.61 4.13 -24.51
N SER A 52 6.64 4.40 -25.38
CA SER A 52 5.34 4.98 -24.98
C SER A 52 4.52 4.04 -24.08
N GLU A 53 4.76 2.73 -24.15
CA GLU A 53 4.12 1.74 -23.28
C GLU A 53 4.54 1.91 -21.82
N PHE A 54 5.81 2.25 -21.57
CA PHE A 54 6.28 2.57 -20.23
C PHE A 54 5.60 3.83 -19.67
N ALA A 55 5.38 4.85 -20.50
CA ALA A 55 4.65 6.05 -20.08
C ALA A 55 3.19 5.74 -19.68
N LEU A 56 2.52 4.82 -20.39
CA LEU A 56 1.18 4.35 -20.02
C LEU A 56 1.19 3.57 -18.70
N LEU A 57 2.18 2.70 -18.48
CA LEU A 57 2.34 1.98 -17.22
C LEU A 57 2.59 2.93 -16.04
N LEU A 58 3.40 3.97 -16.24
CA LEU A 58 3.64 5.02 -15.25
C LEU A 58 2.35 5.80 -14.94
N MET A 59 1.54 6.10 -15.95
CA MET A 59 0.25 6.77 -15.77
C MET A 59 -0.72 5.89 -14.97
N VAL A 60 -0.89 4.61 -15.34
CA VAL A 60 -1.77 3.69 -14.61
C VAL A 60 -1.33 3.52 -13.17
N THR A 61 -0.02 3.38 -12.95
CA THR A 61 0.57 3.26 -11.61
C THR A 61 0.33 4.52 -10.79
N SER A 62 0.59 5.70 -11.34
CA SER A 62 0.38 6.96 -10.63
C SER A 62 -1.10 7.19 -10.27
N VAL A 63 -2.02 6.85 -11.17
CA VAL A 63 -3.47 6.90 -10.91
C VAL A 63 -3.85 5.92 -9.78
N ALA A 64 -3.34 4.68 -9.79
CA ALA A 64 -3.60 3.72 -8.73
C ALA A 64 -3.07 4.21 -7.37
N PHE A 65 -1.89 4.84 -7.35
CA PHE A 65 -1.33 5.42 -6.14
C PHE A 65 -2.19 6.55 -5.58
N VAL A 66 -2.61 7.49 -6.44
CA VAL A 66 -3.37 8.67 -6.02
C VAL A 66 -4.82 8.33 -5.65
N LEU A 67 -5.48 7.43 -6.37
CA LEU A 67 -6.90 7.13 -6.17
C LEU A 67 -7.18 6.01 -5.17
N LEU A 68 -6.25 5.08 -4.97
CA LEU A 68 -6.46 3.93 -4.10
C LEU A 68 -5.48 3.92 -2.94
N ILE A 69 -4.18 3.97 -3.22
CA ILE A 69 -3.16 3.70 -2.20
C ILE A 69 -3.11 4.82 -1.15
N ILE A 70 -2.90 6.06 -1.57
CA ILE A 70 -2.82 7.24 -0.69
C ILE A 70 -4.12 7.46 0.10
N PRO A 71 -5.32 7.53 -0.51
CA PRO A 71 -6.55 7.83 0.23
C PRO A 71 -6.93 6.71 1.21
N PHE A 72 -6.62 5.45 0.89
CA PHE A 72 -6.84 4.36 1.83
C PHE A 72 -5.92 4.46 3.05
N LEU A 73 -4.64 4.77 2.84
CA LEU A 73 -3.69 5.01 3.93
C LEU A 73 -4.09 6.20 4.79
N THR A 74 -4.44 7.34 4.19
CA THR A 74 -4.86 8.52 4.95
C THR A 74 -6.10 8.23 5.77
N THR A 75 -7.05 7.45 5.23
CA THR A 75 -8.24 6.99 5.97
C THR A 75 -7.86 6.13 7.17
N ILE A 76 -6.93 5.20 7.01
CA ILE A 76 -6.44 4.33 8.11
C ILE A 76 -5.72 5.13 9.19
N VAL A 77 -4.83 6.04 8.78
CA VAL A 77 -4.08 6.93 9.69
C VAL A 77 -5.05 7.82 10.44
N TYR A 78 -5.99 8.47 9.74
CA TYR A 78 -7.02 9.31 10.33
C TYR A 78 -7.90 8.54 11.33
N ALA A 79 -8.37 7.35 10.95
CA ALA A 79 -9.18 6.51 11.82
C ALA A 79 -8.44 6.14 13.11
N THR A 80 -7.13 5.90 13.01
CA THR A 80 -6.29 5.55 14.17
C THR A 80 -6.05 6.75 15.08
N PHE A 81 -5.76 7.93 14.55
CA PHE A 81 -5.64 9.15 15.35
C PHE A 81 -6.95 9.54 16.04
N MET A 82 -8.09 9.29 15.38
CA MET A 82 -9.41 9.60 15.91
C MET A 82 -9.97 8.53 16.84
N TYR A 83 -9.37 7.34 16.89
CA TYR A 83 -9.78 6.23 17.76
C TYR A 83 -10.01 6.62 19.23
N PRO A 84 -9.07 7.28 19.95
CA PRO A 84 -9.29 7.65 21.36
C PRO A 84 -10.51 8.58 21.53
N ARG A 85 -10.77 9.46 20.55
CA ARG A 85 -11.93 10.36 20.55
C ARG A 85 -13.24 9.63 20.25
N PHE A 86 -13.19 8.51 19.52
CA PHE A 86 -14.36 7.68 19.24
C PHE A 86 -14.73 6.79 20.43
N VAL A 87 -13.76 6.30 21.18
CA VAL A 87 -14.00 5.48 22.40
C VAL A 87 -14.50 6.33 23.56
N ALA A 88 -14.00 7.55 23.73
CA ALA A 88 -14.41 8.44 24.81
C ALA A 88 -15.84 9.02 24.66
N ASN A 89 -16.47 8.89 23.49
CA ASN A 89 -17.78 9.49 23.21
C ASN A 89 -18.77 8.44 22.72
N SER A 90 -19.72 8.07 23.58
CA SER A 90 -20.76 7.06 23.35
C SER A 90 -21.59 7.35 22.09
N SER A 91 -21.77 8.62 21.71
CA SER A 91 -22.51 9.03 20.51
C SER A 91 -21.79 8.68 19.20
N LYS A 92 -20.49 8.35 19.24
CA LYS A 92 -19.68 7.97 18.07
C LYS A 92 -19.49 6.46 17.91
N HIS A 93 -20.24 5.65 18.66
CA HIS A 93 -20.20 4.18 18.58
C HIS A 93 -20.44 3.63 17.17
N ARG A 94 -21.26 4.31 16.36
CA ARG A 94 -21.50 3.91 14.97
C ARG A 94 -20.26 3.96 14.08
N ASN A 95 -19.33 4.90 14.35
CA ASN A 95 -18.07 5.02 13.62
C ASN A 95 -17.08 3.95 14.07
N LEU A 96 -17.07 3.58 15.35
CA LEU A 96 -16.30 2.43 15.85
C LEU A 96 -16.71 1.13 15.16
N LEU A 97 -18.01 0.93 14.92
CA LEU A 97 -18.51 -0.22 14.19
C LEU A 97 -18.13 -0.19 12.70
N ALA A 98 -18.06 0.99 12.07
CA ALA A 98 -17.67 1.14 10.67
C ALA A 98 -16.18 0.87 10.44
N PHE A 99 -15.31 1.28 11.38
CA PHE A 99 -13.87 1.01 11.33
C PHE A 99 -13.46 -0.27 12.06
N ARG A 100 -14.43 -1.14 12.38
CA ARG A 100 -14.16 -2.39 13.12
C ARG A 100 -13.16 -3.27 12.35
N PHE A 101 -13.09 -3.23 11.03
CA PHE A 101 -12.13 -3.97 10.22
C PHE A 101 -10.68 -3.63 10.55
N LEU A 102 -10.43 -2.38 10.95
CA LEU A 102 -9.11 -1.89 11.31
C LEU A 102 -8.73 -2.27 12.74
N PHE A 103 -9.70 -2.18 13.67
CA PHE A 103 -9.46 -2.36 15.11
C PHE A 103 -9.73 -3.77 15.63
N PHE A 104 -10.50 -4.59 14.91
CA PHE A 104 -10.84 -5.95 15.34
C PHE A 104 -9.62 -6.87 15.40
N ARG A 105 -8.58 -6.56 14.62
CA ARG A 105 -7.33 -7.34 14.59
C ARG A 105 -6.29 -6.90 15.63
N TYR A 106 -6.44 -5.72 16.24
CA TYR A 106 -5.45 -5.16 17.17
C TYR A 106 -6.06 -4.81 18.52
N ASN A 107 -5.43 -5.29 19.60
CA ASN A 107 -5.89 -5.04 20.97
C ASN A 107 -6.13 -3.53 21.22
N PRO A 108 -7.26 -3.15 21.85
CA PRO A 108 -7.59 -1.76 22.19
C PRO A 108 -6.73 -1.17 23.32
N ASN A 109 -5.53 -1.69 23.56
CA ASN A 109 -4.50 -1.06 24.39
C ASN A 109 -3.25 -0.66 23.57
N ARG A 110 -3.25 -0.97 22.26
CA ARG A 110 -2.09 -0.85 21.37
C ARG A 110 -2.52 -0.44 19.95
N HIS A 111 -3.41 0.54 19.85
CA HIS A 111 -4.02 1.04 18.60
C HIS A 111 -3.00 1.51 17.55
N TYR A 112 -1.81 1.94 17.99
CA TYR A 112 -0.73 2.42 17.14
C TYR A 112 -0.11 1.32 16.26
N TYR A 113 -0.21 0.04 16.65
CA TYR A 113 0.43 -1.05 15.91
C TYR A 113 -0.22 -1.33 14.56
N GLY A 114 -1.52 -1.05 14.39
CA GLY A 114 -2.19 -1.22 13.09
C GLY A 114 -1.62 -0.29 12.02
N VAL A 115 -1.39 0.97 12.37
CA VAL A 115 -0.73 1.95 11.48
C VAL A 115 0.73 1.59 11.31
N LEU A 116 1.46 1.28 12.39
CA LEU A 116 2.89 0.94 12.29
C LEU A 116 3.13 -0.27 11.37
N THR A 117 2.25 -1.27 11.42
CA THR A 117 2.33 -2.46 10.56
C THR A 117 2.03 -2.11 9.10
N MET A 118 1.00 -1.32 8.81
CA MET A 118 0.71 -0.91 7.43
C MET A 118 1.75 0.06 6.85
N THR A 119 2.27 0.99 7.64
CA THR A 119 3.39 1.85 7.24
C THR A 119 4.63 1.01 6.97
N LYS A 120 4.98 0.06 7.85
CA LYS A 120 6.09 -0.87 7.62
C LYS A 120 5.88 -1.71 6.36
N SER A 121 4.69 -2.24 6.12
CA SER A 121 4.37 -3.00 4.90
C SER A 121 4.50 -2.14 3.64
N LEU A 122 4.15 -0.85 3.71
CA LEU A 122 4.31 0.06 2.59
C LEU A 122 5.78 0.40 2.34
N THR A 123 6.55 0.64 3.40
CA THR A 123 8.00 0.84 3.30
C THR A 123 8.66 -0.39 2.71
N LEU A 124 8.29 -1.60 3.14
CA LEU A 124 8.76 -2.87 2.57
C LEU A 124 8.41 -3.01 1.08
N CYS A 125 7.22 -2.59 0.64
CA CYS A 125 6.85 -2.61 -0.78
C CYS A 125 7.62 -1.59 -1.61
N MET A 126 8.11 -0.50 -1.02
CA MET A 126 8.94 0.51 -1.71
C MET A 126 10.41 0.11 -1.80
N VAL A 127 10.89 -0.84 -0.97
CA VAL A 127 12.26 -1.37 -1.02
C VAL A 127 12.68 -1.84 -2.43
N PRO A 128 11.93 -2.70 -3.15
CA PRO A 128 12.31 -3.14 -4.49
C PRO A 128 12.33 -2.01 -5.55
N VAL A 129 11.65 -0.88 -5.29
CA VAL A 129 11.69 0.29 -6.19
C VAL A 129 12.90 1.16 -5.92
N LEU A 130 13.32 1.27 -4.66
CA LEU A 130 14.44 2.14 -4.27
C LEU A 130 15.80 1.45 -4.39
N VAL A 131 15.84 0.13 -4.26
CA VAL A 131 17.06 -0.69 -4.34
C VAL A 131 16.95 -1.59 -5.56
N GLN A 132 17.13 -1.00 -6.74
CA GLN A 132 17.04 -1.72 -8.03
C GLN A 132 18.37 -2.36 -8.44
N ASP A 133 19.49 -1.81 -7.95
CA ASP A 133 20.82 -2.07 -8.53
C ASP A 133 21.66 -3.14 -7.82
N ASP A 134 21.23 -3.65 -6.66
CA ASP A 134 22.03 -4.64 -5.94
C ASP A 134 21.17 -5.71 -5.21
N PRO A 135 21.05 -6.93 -5.76
CA PRO A 135 20.27 -8.01 -5.16
C PRO A 135 20.79 -8.42 -3.77
N THR A 136 22.05 -8.11 -3.47
CA THR A 136 22.69 -8.38 -2.17
C THR A 136 22.19 -7.44 -1.08
N THR A 137 21.91 -6.16 -1.40
CA THR A 137 21.32 -5.22 -0.43
C THR A 137 19.81 -5.38 -0.31
N GLN A 138 19.12 -5.83 -1.37
CA GLN A 138 17.69 -6.17 -1.31
C GLN A 138 17.40 -7.31 -0.32
N LEU A 139 18.29 -8.30 -0.24
CA LEU A 139 18.21 -9.40 0.73
C LEU A 139 18.43 -8.94 2.19
N ILE A 140 19.33 -7.98 2.42
CA ILE A 140 19.67 -7.48 3.76
C ILE A 140 18.58 -6.55 4.33
N VAL A 141 17.85 -5.81 3.48
CA VAL A 141 16.77 -4.91 3.93
C VAL A 141 15.46 -5.65 4.21
N ILE A 142 15.26 -6.82 3.58
CA ILE A 142 14.07 -7.67 3.75
C ILE A 142 14.20 -8.63 4.95
N SER A 143 15.43 -8.99 5.35
CA SER A 143 15.70 -9.85 6.52
C SER A 143 15.67 -9.10 7.84
#